data_AF-A0A812XFT0-F1
#
_entry.id   AF-A0A812XFT0-F1
#
_cell.length_a   1.000
_cell.length_b   1.000
_cell.length_c   1.000
_cell.angle_alpha   90.00
_cell.angle_beta   90.00
_cell.angle_gamma   90.00
#
_symmetry.space_group_name_H-M   'P 1'
#
loop_
_entity.id
_entity.type
_entity.pdbx_description
1 polymer ?
#
loop_
_entity_poly.entity_id
_entity_poly.type
_entity_poly.pdbx_seq_one_letter_code
_entity_poly.pdbx_strand_id
1 'polypeptide(L)'
;MRRKRSGSLNTPEMLAKKFHGKSQKRIVLQRFAEKARSCSKRRLRRYAFHVASWFACAPPHYIPGPLEMELLLDYLFKLGGGQLPGRLQKVLPQTLASLESMQLPGSALEEMRERLRKTLYRFRCCRSRAEVDLDSEAQEESEVERREEDEEGYEEEHAGREASAESCEVRAVEAVRLEETEEEVLANGCEDCDRLLHSAFSKEQARQTTFLASEFAAMPEDSAPPHLFRKMNDWSNMVNREKLAFLKKLQLASKKGGSQSVLADAICAVAAALSAPRTLLECTDGTWECADGADSSAIAESDTAPKLQHRVRSLLLQLLRDWKANGFDSSSIHMTLMHVQRQLSTFERKVGDLGLAAAAPDWLAIRQTLEDLLQPASDQGAGESKRKRTPLLPYYSTKEATAQALTALGGAGTLQQVRVHLRNHPDLLAGANASNLERILTNMRLIRYCERRGKNEAGEDIFGLPAAPRPRGVQSRQGGFVAAMQTPEATFFGPVRPCPQSASRDYEKLLHMREIMTPKALVDEVYAWDGAKVGKGYKGRLRR
;
A
#
# COMPACT_ATOMS: atom_id res chain seq x y z
N MET A 1 2.37 -40.96 -19.13
CA MET A 1 1.22 -40.01 -19.18
C MET A 1 0.83 -39.54 -17.77
N ARG A 2 1.24 -38.32 -17.36
CA ARG A 2 0.88 -37.75 -16.06
C ARG A 2 -0.53 -37.16 -16.13
N ARG A 3 -1.51 -37.80 -15.48
CA ARG A 3 -2.84 -37.21 -15.24
C ARG A 3 -2.64 -35.93 -14.41
N LYS A 4 -2.69 -34.76 -15.06
CA LYS A 4 -2.84 -33.47 -14.37
C LYS A 4 -4.10 -33.61 -13.51
N ARG A 5 -3.95 -33.80 -12.20
CA ARG A 5 -5.05 -33.64 -11.25
C ARG A 5 -5.52 -32.21 -11.46
N SER A 6 -6.63 -32.04 -12.19
CA SER A 6 -7.34 -30.79 -12.36
C SER A 6 -7.62 -30.29 -10.96
N GLY A 7 -6.78 -29.36 -10.49
CA GLY A 7 -6.97 -28.76 -9.19
C GLY A 7 -8.33 -28.10 -9.24
N SER A 8 -9.31 -28.70 -8.56
CA SER A 8 -10.72 -28.30 -8.50
C SER A 8 -10.80 -26.78 -8.64
N LEU A 9 -11.08 -26.34 -9.87
CA LEU A 9 -11.22 -24.94 -10.15
C LEU A 9 -12.48 -24.53 -9.40
N ASN A 10 -12.36 -23.51 -8.55
CA ASN A 10 -13.53 -22.91 -7.93
C ASN A 10 -14.40 -22.29 -9.02
N THR A 11 -15.30 -23.08 -9.61
CA THR A 11 -16.32 -22.61 -10.54
C THR A 11 -17.34 -21.77 -9.79
N PRO A 12 -18.02 -20.82 -10.47
CA PRO A 12 -19.08 -20.02 -9.85
C PRO A 12 -20.14 -20.87 -9.15
N GLU A 13 -20.57 -21.96 -9.78
CA GLU A 13 -21.63 -22.85 -9.28
C GLU A 13 -21.21 -23.55 -7.98
N MET A 14 -19.95 -24.02 -7.89
CA MET A 14 -19.46 -24.64 -6.65
C MET A 14 -19.37 -23.61 -5.52
N LEU A 15 -18.98 -22.37 -5.82
CA LEU A 15 -18.89 -21.30 -4.82
C LEU A 15 -20.27 -20.89 -4.32
N ALA A 16 -21.24 -20.75 -5.23
CA ALA A 16 -22.64 -20.48 -4.91
C ALA A 16 -23.25 -21.62 -4.10
N LYS A 17 -23.11 -22.87 -4.53
CA LYS A 17 -23.61 -24.05 -3.82
C LYS A 17 -23.04 -24.13 -2.39
N LYS A 18 -21.75 -23.82 -2.22
CA LYS A 18 -21.11 -23.78 -0.90
C LYS A 18 -21.65 -22.68 0.01
N PHE A 19 -22.06 -21.54 -0.54
CA PHE A 19 -22.63 -20.45 0.24
C PHE A 19 -24.11 -20.70 0.57
N HIS A 20 -24.90 -21.06 -0.44
CA HIS A 20 -26.33 -21.32 -0.30
C HIS A 20 -26.65 -22.54 0.55
N GLY A 21 -25.74 -23.52 0.62
CA GLY A 21 -25.85 -24.67 1.52
C GLY A 21 -25.44 -24.41 2.98
N LYS A 22 -25.10 -23.17 3.37
CA LYS A 22 -24.77 -22.83 4.78
C LYS A 22 -26.01 -22.36 5.52
N SER A 23 -26.28 -22.96 6.67
CA SER A 23 -27.32 -22.51 7.61
C SER A 23 -27.00 -21.13 8.20
N GLN A 24 -25.72 -20.85 8.50
CA GLN A 24 -25.28 -19.60 9.12
C GLN A 24 -24.66 -18.62 8.11
N LYS A 25 -25.46 -18.16 7.14
CA LYS A 25 -25.00 -17.22 6.09
C LYS A 25 -24.41 -15.92 6.68
N ARG A 26 -25.00 -15.40 7.76
CA ARG A 26 -24.53 -14.17 8.46
C ARG A 26 -23.06 -14.25 8.90
N ILE A 27 -22.60 -15.39 9.40
CA ILE A 27 -21.20 -15.57 9.81
C ILE A 27 -20.27 -15.57 8.60
N VAL A 28 -20.70 -16.14 7.48
CA VAL A 28 -19.95 -16.10 6.22
C VAL A 28 -19.82 -14.66 5.73
N LEU A 29 -20.92 -13.89 5.75
CA LEU A 29 -20.92 -12.48 5.38
C LEU A 29 -20.00 -11.64 6.27
N GLN A 30 -20.07 -11.78 7.59
CA GLN A 30 -19.18 -11.08 8.53
C GLN A 30 -17.71 -11.38 8.25
N ARG A 31 -17.36 -12.66 8.04
CA ARG A 31 -16.00 -13.05 7.69
C ARG A 31 -15.55 -12.41 6.37
N PHE A 32 -16.41 -12.33 5.36
CA PHE A 32 -16.05 -11.68 4.11
C PHE A 32 -15.97 -10.15 4.25
N ALA A 33 -16.81 -9.52 5.07
CA ALA A 33 -16.73 -8.09 5.34
C ALA A 33 -15.44 -7.71 6.08
N GLU A 34 -15.02 -8.50 7.08
CA GLU A 34 -13.72 -8.35 7.73
C GLU A 34 -12.57 -8.46 6.72
N LYS A 35 -12.65 -9.43 5.81
CA LYS A 35 -11.65 -9.59 4.74
C LYS A 35 -11.63 -8.41 3.78
N ALA A 36 -12.77 -7.80 3.48
CA ALA A 36 -12.83 -6.61 2.62
C ALA A 36 -12.08 -5.42 3.22
N ARG A 37 -11.94 -5.33 4.55
CA ARG A 37 -11.23 -4.24 5.23
C ARG A 37 -9.71 -4.39 5.23
N SER A 38 -9.19 -5.62 5.21
CA SER A 38 -7.77 -5.89 5.47
C SER A 38 -7.02 -6.61 4.34
N CYS A 39 -7.67 -6.85 3.19
CA CYS A 39 -7.08 -7.68 2.13
C CYS A 39 -6.42 -6.86 1.02
N SER A 40 -5.30 -7.37 0.52
CA SER A 40 -4.67 -6.86 -0.69
C SER A 40 -5.59 -6.94 -1.92
N LYS A 41 -5.40 -6.03 -2.89
CA LYS A 41 -6.18 -5.95 -4.13
C LYS A 41 -6.33 -7.30 -4.84
N ARG A 42 -5.29 -8.13 -4.85
CA ARG A 42 -5.34 -9.48 -5.45
C ARG A 42 -6.28 -10.44 -4.72
N ARG A 43 -6.31 -10.43 -3.39
CA ARG A 43 -7.28 -11.22 -2.61
C ARG A 43 -8.69 -10.66 -2.77
N LEU A 44 -8.79 -9.34 -2.83
CA LEU A 44 -10.03 -8.62 -3.05
C LEU A 44 -10.71 -9.05 -4.36
N ARG A 45 -9.95 -9.17 -5.47
CA ARG A 45 -10.43 -9.73 -6.75
C ARG A 45 -11.02 -11.15 -6.60
N ARG A 46 -10.41 -11.99 -5.76
CA ARG A 46 -10.87 -13.36 -5.53
C ARG A 46 -12.15 -13.38 -4.71
N TYR A 47 -12.24 -12.56 -3.67
CA TYR A 47 -13.44 -12.47 -2.83
C TYR A 47 -14.60 -11.84 -3.59
N ALA A 48 -14.36 -10.75 -4.34
CA ALA A 48 -15.33 -10.17 -5.26
C ALA A 48 -15.91 -11.23 -6.22
N PHE A 49 -15.05 -12.06 -6.82
CA PHE A 49 -15.49 -13.15 -7.69
C PHE A 49 -16.36 -14.19 -6.94
N HIS A 50 -15.98 -14.55 -5.71
CA HIS A 50 -16.77 -15.48 -4.90
C HIS A 50 -18.16 -14.90 -4.59
N VAL A 51 -18.21 -13.64 -4.16
CA VAL A 51 -19.45 -12.95 -3.80
C VAL A 51 -20.34 -12.77 -5.03
N ALA A 52 -19.79 -12.32 -6.16
CA ALA A 52 -20.52 -12.22 -7.43
C ALA A 52 -21.11 -13.56 -7.87
N SER A 53 -20.37 -14.66 -7.66
CA SER A 53 -20.84 -16.01 -7.97
C SER A 53 -22.06 -16.43 -7.13
N TRP A 54 -22.22 -15.92 -5.90
CA TRP A 54 -23.39 -16.22 -5.07
C TRP A 54 -24.69 -15.73 -5.70
N PHE A 55 -24.64 -14.56 -6.34
CA PHE A 55 -25.77 -13.98 -7.05
C PHE A 55 -25.95 -14.60 -8.43
N ALA A 56 -24.87 -14.74 -9.21
CA ALA A 56 -24.94 -15.26 -10.59
C ALA A 56 -25.52 -16.68 -10.66
N CYS A 57 -25.32 -17.49 -9.62
CA CYS A 57 -25.84 -18.85 -9.53
C CYS A 57 -26.77 -19.02 -8.31
N ALA A 58 -27.54 -17.98 -7.99
CA ALA A 58 -28.54 -18.03 -6.94
C ALA A 58 -29.69 -19.00 -7.31
N PRO A 59 -30.23 -19.76 -6.34
CA PRO A 59 -31.47 -20.50 -6.56
C PRO A 59 -32.63 -19.55 -6.97
N PRO A 60 -33.62 -19.98 -7.77
CA PRO A 60 -34.68 -19.10 -8.28
C PRO A 60 -35.50 -18.36 -7.21
N HIS A 61 -35.61 -18.94 -6.02
CA HIS A 61 -36.34 -18.39 -4.87
C HIS A 61 -35.44 -17.59 -3.91
N TYR A 62 -34.16 -17.43 -4.23
CA TYR A 62 -33.22 -16.76 -3.37
C TYR A 62 -33.28 -15.25 -3.53
N ILE A 63 -33.55 -14.56 -2.43
CA ILE A 63 -33.58 -13.10 -2.38
C ILE A 63 -32.31 -12.62 -1.68
N PRO A 64 -31.42 -11.87 -2.35
CA PRO A 64 -30.20 -11.38 -1.74
C PRO A 64 -30.53 -10.33 -0.67
N GLY A 65 -29.93 -10.49 0.51
CA GLY A 65 -30.06 -9.50 1.58
C GLY A 65 -29.23 -8.23 1.29
N PRO A 66 -29.57 -7.08 1.90
CA PRO A 66 -28.86 -5.82 1.67
C PRO A 66 -27.37 -5.89 2.03
N LEU A 67 -27.01 -6.64 3.08
CA LEU A 67 -25.63 -6.86 3.49
C LEU A 67 -24.78 -7.57 2.42
N GLU A 68 -25.39 -8.44 1.61
CA GLU A 68 -24.68 -9.19 0.58
C GLU A 68 -24.35 -8.30 -0.60
N MET A 69 -25.31 -7.46 -0.99
CA MET A 69 -25.17 -6.49 -2.07
C MET A 69 -24.15 -5.40 -1.70
N GLU A 70 -24.25 -4.83 -0.48
CA GLU A 70 -23.26 -3.88 0.04
C GLU A 70 -21.85 -4.47 0.05
N LEU A 71 -21.72 -5.75 0.41
CA LEU A 71 -20.43 -6.43 0.37
C LEU A 71 -19.85 -6.53 -1.06
N LEU A 72 -20.68 -6.83 -2.06
CA LEU A 72 -20.23 -6.84 -3.46
C LEU A 72 -19.82 -5.44 -3.93
N LEU A 73 -20.63 -4.43 -3.61
CA LEU A 73 -20.36 -3.03 -3.94
C LEU A 73 -19.04 -2.54 -3.31
N ASP A 74 -18.82 -2.81 -2.01
CA ASP A 74 -17.57 -2.46 -1.31
C ASP A 74 -16.36 -3.14 -1.98
N TYR A 75 -16.53 -4.41 -2.39
CA TYR A 75 -15.49 -5.10 -3.14
C TYR A 75 -15.19 -4.46 -4.50
N LEU A 76 -16.21 -4.13 -5.29
CA LEU A 76 -16.02 -3.51 -6.61
C LEU A 76 -15.45 -2.10 -6.48
N PHE A 77 -15.93 -1.30 -5.52
CA PHE A 77 -15.42 0.03 -5.23
C PHE A 77 -13.93 0.01 -4.86
N LYS A 78 -13.51 -0.91 -3.99
CA LYS A 78 -12.10 -1.08 -3.60
C LYS A 78 -11.21 -1.64 -4.70
N LEU A 79 -11.77 -2.27 -5.73
CA LEU A 79 -10.98 -2.61 -6.93
C LEU A 79 -10.61 -1.37 -7.75
N GLY A 80 -11.32 -0.25 -7.55
CA GLY A 80 -11.16 0.98 -8.33
C GLY A 80 -11.72 0.83 -9.74
N GLY A 81 -11.34 1.73 -10.64
CA GLY A 81 -11.67 1.62 -12.07
C GLY A 81 -10.68 0.77 -12.88
N GLY A 82 -10.93 0.65 -14.18
CA GLY A 82 -10.02 0.02 -15.16
C GLY A 82 -10.53 -1.32 -15.72
N GLN A 83 -9.62 -2.23 -16.05
CA GLN A 83 -10.00 -3.53 -16.63
C GLN A 83 -10.42 -4.51 -15.51
N LEU A 84 -11.64 -5.06 -15.61
CA LEU A 84 -12.08 -6.11 -14.68
C LEU A 84 -11.21 -7.37 -14.83
N PRO A 85 -10.89 -8.06 -13.73
CA PRO A 85 -10.26 -9.37 -13.81
C PRO A 85 -11.10 -10.34 -14.65
N GLY A 86 -10.48 -11.13 -15.54
CA GLY A 86 -11.21 -11.97 -16.50
C GLY A 86 -12.22 -12.97 -15.89
N ARG A 87 -12.07 -13.35 -14.61
CA ARG A 87 -13.10 -14.15 -13.91
C ARG A 87 -14.33 -13.33 -13.52
N LEU A 88 -14.13 -12.07 -13.14
CA LEU A 88 -15.22 -11.15 -12.82
C LEU A 88 -15.97 -10.72 -14.09
N GLN A 89 -15.25 -10.48 -15.19
CA GLN A 89 -15.87 -10.18 -16.49
C GLN A 89 -16.88 -11.25 -16.92
N LYS A 90 -16.62 -12.53 -16.60
CA LYS A 90 -17.51 -13.64 -16.95
C LYS A 90 -18.74 -13.75 -16.03
N VAL A 91 -18.57 -13.47 -14.74
CA VAL A 91 -19.63 -13.71 -13.74
C VAL A 91 -20.53 -12.49 -13.51
N LEU A 92 -20.01 -11.26 -13.67
CA LEU A 92 -20.77 -10.04 -13.39
C LEU A 92 -21.98 -9.84 -14.32
N PRO A 93 -21.91 -10.13 -15.64
CA PRO A 93 -23.09 -10.09 -16.49
C PRO A 93 -24.17 -11.08 -16.02
N GLN A 94 -23.76 -12.28 -15.61
CA GLN A 94 -24.68 -13.28 -15.04
C GLN A 94 -25.26 -12.82 -13.70
N THR A 95 -24.45 -12.14 -12.87
CA THR A 95 -24.92 -11.50 -11.63
C THR A 95 -26.00 -10.46 -11.92
N LEU A 96 -25.80 -9.58 -12.90
CA LEU A 96 -26.80 -8.57 -13.27
C LEU A 96 -28.08 -9.21 -13.80
N ALA A 97 -27.98 -10.14 -14.75
CA ALA A 97 -29.13 -10.83 -15.31
C ALA A 97 -29.92 -11.61 -14.24
N SER A 98 -29.21 -12.27 -13.31
CA SER A 98 -29.84 -12.97 -12.20
C SER A 98 -30.49 -12.03 -11.21
N LEU A 99 -29.94 -10.82 -11.01
CA LEU A 99 -30.58 -9.82 -10.17
C LEU A 99 -31.83 -9.29 -10.86
N GLU A 100 -31.76 -8.92 -12.14
CA GLU A 100 -32.88 -8.36 -12.93
C GLU A 100 -34.08 -9.31 -13.02
N SER A 101 -33.86 -10.62 -13.10
CA SER A 101 -34.94 -11.61 -13.15
C SER A 101 -35.68 -11.79 -11.82
N MET A 102 -35.13 -11.31 -10.69
CA MET A 102 -35.80 -11.37 -9.40
C MET A 102 -36.92 -10.33 -9.35
N GLN A 103 -38.18 -10.78 -9.44
CA GLN A 103 -39.33 -9.92 -9.22
C GLN A 103 -39.53 -9.73 -7.71
N LEU A 104 -39.11 -8.58 -7.19
CA LEU A 104 -39.26 -8.25 -5.77
C LEU A 104 -39.94 -6.89 -5.60
N PRO A 105 -40.99 -6.80 -4.78
CA PRO A 105 -41.60 -5.53 -4.43
C PRO A 105 -40.67 -4.80 -3.44
N GLY A 106 -39.99 -3.75 -3.89
CA GLY A 106 -39.24 -2.86 -2.99
C GLY A 106 -38.20 -1.98 -3.70
N SER A 107 -38.23 -0.68 -3.40
CA SER A 107 -37.29 0.32 -3.93
C SER A 107 -35.82 0.02 -3.61
N ALA A 108 -35.55 -0.65 -2.48
CA ALA A 108 -34.19 -0.91 -2.01
C ALA A 108 -33.37 -1.84 -2.94
N LEU A 109 -34.00 -2.83 -3.59
CA LEU A 109 -33.28 -3.71 -4.50
C LEU A 109 -32.96 -2.99 -5.82
N GLU A 110 -33.91 -2.21 -6.34
CA GLU A 110 -33.68 -1.37 -7.52
C GLU A 110 -32.58 -0.35 -7.28
N GLU A 111 -32.57 0.31 -6.11
CA GLU A 111 -31.49 1.22 -5.73
C GLU A 111 -30.13 0.50 -5.70
N MET A 112 -30.06 -0.73 -5.17
CA MET A 112 -28.83 -1.51 -5.15
C MET A 112 -28.41 -2.00 -6.55
N ARG A 113 -29.36 -2.36 -7.43
CA ARG A 113 -29.09 -2.69 -8.84
C ARG A 113 -28.49 -1.49 -9.55
N GLU A 114 -29.07 -0.32 -9.35
CA GLU A 114 -28.62 0.91 -9.96
C GLU A 114 -27.23 1.32 -9.45
N ARG A 115 -26.98 1.22 -8.14
CA ARG A 115 -25.65 1.40 -7.56
C ARG A 115 -24.63 0.42 -8.14
N LEU A 116 -25.03 -0.83 -8.39
CA LEU A 116 -24.16 -1.83 -9.02
C LEU A 116 -23.85 -1.46 -10.48
N ARG A 117 -24.85 -1.07 -11.28
CA ARG A 117 -24.66 -0.59 -12.67
C ARG A 117 -23.70 0.59 -12.72
N LYS A 118 -23.94 1.64 -11.91
CA LYS A 118 -23.05 2.81 -11.78
C LYS A 118 -21.63 2.44 -11.38
N THR A 119 -21.48 1.48 -10.46
CA THR A 119 -20.15 0.99 -10.05
C THR A 119 -19.45 0.25 -11.18
N LEU A 120 -20.19 -0.54 -11.96
CA LEU A 120 -19.66 -1.28 -13.11
C LEU A 120 -19.24 -0.37 -14.27
N TYR A 121 -19.89 0.77 -14.46
CA TYR A 121 -19.54 1.77 -15.48
C TYR A 121 -18.10 2.32 -15.35
N ARG A 122 -17.52 2.25 -14.15
CA ARG A 122 -16.11 2.61 -13.88
C ARG A 122 -15.11 1.64 -14.50
N PHE A 123 -15.56 0.47 -14.95
CA PHE A 123 -14.71 -0.53 -15.58
C PHE A 123 -14.88 -0.49 -17.10
N ARG A 124 -13.77 -0.30 -17.82
CA ARG A 124 -13.76 -0.08 -19.29
C ARG A 124 -14.47 -1.18 -20.07
N CYS A 125 -14.41 -2.42 -19.61
CA CYS A 125 -15.02 -3.57 -20.30
C CYS A 125 -16.54 -3.68 -20.09
N CYS A 126 -17.15 -2.82 -19.29
CA CYS A 126 -18.59 -2.79 -19.04
C CYS A 126 -19.28 -1.60 -19.71
N ARG A 127 -18.54 -0.70 -20.37
CA ARG A 127 -19.13 0.34 -21.22
C ARG A 127 -19.55 -0.31 -22.53
N SER A 128 -20.79 -0.07 -22.97
CA SER A 128 -21.19 -0.50 -24.31
C SER A 128 -20.36 0.29 -25.33
N ARG A 129 -20.06 -0.31 -26.49
CA ARG A 129 -19.24 0.35 -27.52
C ARG A 129 -19.90 1.64 -28.03
N ALA A 130 -21.23 1.71 -27.98
CA ALA A 130 -22.03 2.86 -28.42
C ALA A 130 -22.09 4.01 -27.39
N GLU A 131 -21.91 3.74 -26.09
CA GLU A 131 -21.89 4.79 -25.05
C GLU A 131 -20.57 5.55 -24.99
N VAL A 132 -19.48 4.95 -25.50
CA VAL A 132 -18.17 5.62 -25.54
C VAL A 132 -18.16 6.76 -26.56
N ASP A 133 -18.97 6.65 -27.62
CA ASP A 133 -19.08 7.65 -28.67
C ASP A 133 -19.89 8.87 -28.15
N LEU A 134 -20.99 8.64 -27.42
CA LEU A 134 -21.85 9.70 -26.85
C LEU A 134 -21.21 10.47 -25.69
N ASP A 135 -20.42 9.81 -24.82
CA ASP A 135 -19.67 10.49 -23.75
C ASP A 135 -18.54 11.38 -24.32
N SER A 136 -18.07 11.11 -25.55
CA SER A 136 -17.04 11.92 -26.21
C SER A 136 -17.65 13.19 -26.82
N GLU A 137 -18.81 13.07 -27.45
CA GLU A 137 -19.58 14.21 -28.01
C GLU A 137 -20.07 15.17 -26.91
N ALA A 138 -20.61 14.64 -25.80
CA ALA A 138 -21.09 15.47 -24.69
C ALA A 138 -19.97 16.17 -23.91
N GLN A 139 -18.75 15.61 -23.90
CA GLN A 139 -17.61 16.22 -23.24
C GLN A 139 -16.99 17.33 -24.12
N GLU A 140 -17.00 17.17 -25.45
CA GLU A 140 -16.63 18.22 -26.42
C GLU A 140 -17.62 19.39 -26.39
N GLU A 141 -18.94 19.15 -26.36
CA GLU A 141 -19.94 20.25 -26.21
C GLU A 141 -19.72 21.06 -24.92
N SER A 142 -19.40 20.40 -23.80
CA SER A 142 -19.15 21.08 -22.53
C SER A 142 -17.81 21.84 -22.45
N GLU A 143 -16.82 21.45 -23.26
CA GLU A 143 -15.54 22.17 -23.38
C GLU A 143 -15.63 23.33 -24.39
N VAL A 144 -16.50 23.24 -25.40
CA VAL A 144 -16.82 24.33 -26.33
C VAL A 144 -17.62 25.42 -25.62
N GLU A 145 -18.66 25.07 -24.86
CA GLU A 145 -19.47 26.04 -24.10
C GLU A 145 -18.63 26.78 -23.04
N ARG A 146 -17.65 26.10 -22.41
CA ARG A 146 -16.70 26.74 -21.49
C ARG A 146 -15.67 27.64 -22.17
N ARG A 147 -15.32 27.38 -23.43
CA ARG A 147 -14.39 28.22 -24.19
C ARG A 147 -15.07 29.49 -24.70
N GLU A 148 -16.35 29.41 -25.05
CA GLU A 148 -17.14 30.57 -25.46
C GLU A 148 -17.39 31.54 -24.28
N GLU A 149 -17.65 31.03 -23.07
CA GLU A 149 -17.77 31.88 -21.86
C GLU A 149 -16.45 32.54 -21.44
N ASP A 150 -15.30 31.91 -21.70
CA ASP A 150 -13.97 32.44 -21.37
C ASP A 150 -13.45 33.45 -22.42
N GLU A 151 -13.91 33.41 -23.68
CA GLU A 151 -13.58 34.41 -24.72
C GLU A 151 -14.48 35.66 -24.67
N GLU A 152 -15.76 35.55 -24.30
CA GLU A 152 -16.61 36.74 -24.08
C GLU A 152 -16.19 37.57 -22.85
N GLY A 153 -15.61 36.93 -21.83
CA GLY A 153 -15.12 37.63 -20.64
C GLY A 153 -13.81 38.41 -20.84
N TYR A 154 -13.02 38.10 -21.87
CA TYR A 154 -11.72 38.72 -22.12
C TYR A 154 -11.78 39.97 -23.01
N GLU A 155 -12.83 40.14 -23.82
CA GLU A 155 -12.99 41.35 -24.64
C GLU A 155 -13.68 42.51 -23.89
N GLU A 156 -14.53 42.23 -22.90
CA GLU A 156 -15.20 43.28 -22.09
C GLU A 156 -14.23 43.96 -21.11
N GLU A 157 -13.21 43.25 -20.61
CA GLU A 157 -12.19 43.80 -19.70
C GLU A 157 -11.06 44.57 -20.40
N HIS A 158 -10.88 44.37 -21.72
CA HIS A 158 -9.90 45.11 -22.52
C HIS A 158 -10.46 46.40 -23.15
N ALA A 159 -11.79 46.52 -23.34
CA ALA A 159 -12.42 47.76 -23.82
C ALA A 159 -12.53 48.86 -22.74
N GLY A 160 -12.39 48.51 -21.46
CA GLY A 160 -12.49 49.47 -20.34
C GLY A 160 -11.19 50.21 -19.96
N ARG A 161 -10.04 49.88 -20.59
CA ARG A 161 -8.72 50.45 -20.22
C ARG A 161 -8.06 51.36 -21.24
N GLU A 162 -8.65 51.57 -22.41
CA GLU A 162 -8.12 52.49 -23.43
C GLU A 162 -9.00 53.76 -23.64
N ALA A 163 -9.94 54.04 -22.75
CA ALA A 163 -10.75 55.28 -22.75
C ALA A 163 -10.28 56.34 -21.72
N SER A 164 -8.97 56.41 -21.43
CA SER A 164 -8.40 57.48 -20.58
C SER A 164 -7.08 58.06 -21.10
N ALA A 165 -6.75 57.87 -22.37
CA ALA A 165 -5.68 58.60 -23.02
C ALA A 165 -6.07 58.91 -24.47
N GLU A 166 -6.13 60.22 -24.79
CA GLU A 166 -6.11 60.80 -26.14
C GLU A 166 -7.41 60.60 -26.96
N SER A 167 -8.29 61.57 -27.18
CA SER A 167 -8.09 62.98 -27.57
C SER A 167 -7.11 63.16 -28.73
N CYS A 168 -7.46 62.66 -29.93
CA CYS A 168 -7.44 63.43 -31.16
C CYS A 168 -7.95 62.62 -32.37
N GLU A 169 -8.84 63.28 -33.11
CA GLU A 169 -9.04 63.22 -34.56
C GLU A 169 -9.50 61.93 -35.29
N VAL A 170 -10.79 61.98 -35.67
CA VAL A 170 -11.31 61.96 -37.06
C VAL A 170 -11.45 60.60 -37.80
N ARG A 171 -12.74 60.23 -38.01
CA ARG A 171 -13.38 59.56 -39.19
C ARG A 171 -12.86 58.15 -39.58
N ALA A 172 -13.61 57.25 -40.20
CA ALA A 172 -14.99 57.08 -40.66
C ALA A 172 -15.03 55.63 -41.23
N VAL A 173 -16.02 54.80 -40.88
CA VAL A 173 -17.08 54.28 -41.80
C VAL A 173 -16.75 52.96 -42.52
N GLU A 174 -17.70 52.00 -42.38
CA GLU A 174 -18.05 50.85 -43.27
C GLU A 174 -17.02 49.71 -43.49
N ALA A 175 -17.37 48.44 -43.78
CA ALA A 175 -18.60 47.66 -43.80
C ALA A 175 -18.26 46.19 -44.20
N VAL A 176 -18.97 45.22 -43.60
CA VAL A 176 -19.72 44.12 -44.26
C VAL A 176 -18.97 43.05 -45.11
N ARG A 177 -18.89 41.83 -44.53
CA ARG A 177 -19.57 40.55 -44.92
C ARG A 177 -19.10 39.72 -46.15
N LEU A 178 -19.33 38.39 -45.98
CA LEU A 178 -19.41 37.25 -46.92
C LEU A 178 -18.10 36.44 -47.05
N GLU A 179 -17.99 35.14 -46.70
CA GLU A 179 -18.71 33.87 -46.98
C GLU A 179 -17.93 32.98 -47.97
N GLU A 180 -17.84 31.67 -47.65
CA GLU A 180 -17.56 30.50 -48.53
C GLU A 180 -16.12 30.34 -49.09
N THR A 181 -15.49 29.17 -49.30
CA THR A 181 -15.73 27.72 -49.15
C THR A 181 -14.41 26.95 -49.40
N GLU A 182 -14.34 25.71 -48.87
CA GLU A 182 -13.73 24.48 -49.45
C GLU A 182 -12.19 24.23 -49.61
N GLU A 183 -11.85 23.00 -49.15
CA GLU A 183 -10.98 21.96 -49.75
C GLU A 183 -9.46 21.79 -49.45
N GLU A 184 -9.18 20.56 -48.99
CA GLU A 184 -8.08 19.63 -49.32
C GLU A 184 -6.67 19.67 -48.65
N VAL A 185 -6.41 18.55 -47.92
CA VAL A 185 -5.31 17.57 -48.16
C VAL A 185 -4.00 17.62 -47.31
N LEU A 186 -3.86 16.55 -46.49
CA LEU A 186 -2.66 15.77 -46.08
C LEU A 186 -1.69 16.27 -44.98
N ALA A 187 -1.56 15.48 -43.90
CA ALA A 187 -0.33 14.69 -43.61
C ALA A 187 -0.51 13.73 -42.40
N ASN A 188 -0.23 12.45 -42.64
CA ASN A 188 -0.32 11.32 -41.70
C ASN A 188 0.84 11.27 -40.69
N GLY A 189 0.52 11.03 -39.41
CA GLY A 189 1.46 10.61 -38.36
C GLY A 189 1.04 9.27 -37.73
N CYS A 190 1.94 8.29 -37.71
CA CYS A 190 1.70 6.89 -37.35
C CYS A 190 1.52 6.67 -35.83
N GLU A 191 0.29 6.32 -35.39
CA GLU A 191 -0.09 6.07 -33.98
C GLU A 191 0.35 4.70 -33.39
N ASP A 192 1.00 3.84 -34.18
CA ASP A 192 1.35 2.48 -33.71
C ASP A 192 2.54 2.45 -32.74
N CYS A 193 3.32 3.53 -32.64
CA CYS A 193 4.42 3.65 -31.67
C CYS A 193 3.93 3.93 -30.24
N ASP A 194 2.83 4.68 -30.06
CA ASP A 194 2.31 5.05 -28.73
C ASP A 194 1.57 3.90 -28.04
N ARG A 195 0.94 2.99 -28.80
CA ARG A 195 0.28 1.79 -28.24
C ARG A 195 1.27 0.81 -27.60
N LEU A 196 2.47 0.68 -28.15
CA LEU A 196 3.52 -0.19 -27.60
C LEU A 196 4.15 0.44 -26.35
N LEU A 197 4.34 1.76 -26.33
CA LEU A 197 4.81 2.51 -25.16
C LEU A 197 3.78 2.47 -24.01
N HIS A 198 2.49 2.65 -24.28
CA HIS A 198 1.44 2.55 -23.26
C HIS A 198 1.28 1.14 -22.67
N SER A 199 1.49 0.09 -23.46
CA SER A 199 1.45 -1.32 -23.02
C SER A 199 2.63 -1.69 -22.11
N ALA A 200 3.83 -1.21 -22.43
CA ALA A 200 5.01 -1.35 -21.58
C ALA A 200 4.88 -0.53 -20.29
N PHE A 201 4.37 0.70 -20.39
CA PHE A 201 4.13 1.62 -19.28
C PHE A 201 3.09 1.09 -18.29
N SER A 202 1.98 0.51 -18.76
CA SER A 202 0.92 -0.09 -17.93
C SER A 202 1.41 -1.32 -17.16
N LYS A 203 2.29 -2.14 -17.77
CA LYS A 203 2.93 -3.28 -17.11
C LYS A 203 3.90 -2.83 -16.01
N GLU A 204 4.63 -1.74 -16.21
CA GLU A 204 5.56 -1.19 -15.23
C GLU A 204 4.82 -0.47 -14.08
N GLN A 205 3.76 0.30 -14.39
CA GLN A 205 2.88 0.89 -13.38
C GLN A 205 2.19 -0.20 -12.53
N ALA A 206 1.81 -1.32 -13.13
CA ALA A 206 1.29 -2.49 -12.43
C ALA A 206 2.36 -3.19 -11.57
N ARG A 207 3.63 -3.23 -11.99
CA ARG A 207 4.75 -3.77 -11.20
C ARG A 207 5.07 -2.89 -10.00
N GLN A 208 5.12 -1.57 -10.18
CA GLN A 208 5.41 -0.60 -9.12
C GLN A 208 4.28 -0.53 -8.08
N THR A 209 3.01 -0.50 -8.53
CA THR A 209 1.86 -0.57 -7.61
C THR A 209 1.76 -1.92 -6.88
N THR A 210 2.20 -3.03 -7.51
CA THR A 210 2.22 -4.36 -6.88
C THR A 210 3.39 -4.54 -5.91
N PHE A 211 4.56 -3.97 -6.21
CA PHE A 211 5.74 -3.95 -5.34
C PHE A 211 5.45 -3.16 -4.07
N LEU A 212 5.01 -1.90 -4.23
CA LEU A 212 4.58 -1.02 -3.13
C LEU A 212 3.48 -1.69 -2.29
N ALA A 213 2.42 -2.22 -2.91
CA ALA A 213 1.34 -2.88 -2.16
C ALA A 213 1.77 -4.18 -1.43
N SER A 214 2.88 -4.81 -1.83
CA SER A 214 3.43 -5.99 -1.13
C SER A 214 4.35 -5.61 0.02
N GLU A 215 5.09 -4.50 -0.11
CA GLU A 215 5.93 -3.94 0.95
C GLU A 215 5.07 -3.30 2.06
N PHE A 216 3.97 -2.63 1.69
CA PHE A 216 3.03 -2.03 2.64
C PHE A 216 2.19 -3.07 3.41
N ALA A 217 1.99 -4.28 2.87
CA ALA A 217 1.21 -5.34 3.53
C ALA A 217 1.98 -6.08 4.64
N ALA A 218 3.29 -5.83 4.80
CA ALA A 218 4.13 -6.42 5.83
C ALA A 218 4.54 -5.43 6.93
N MET A 219 4.05 -4.18 6.89
CA MET A 219 4.38 -3.14 7.87
C MET A 219 3.42 -3.23 9.07
N PRO A 220 3.92 -3.31 10.32
CA PRO A 220 3.07 -3.22 11.51
C PRO A 220 2.46 -1.81 11.65
N GLU A 221 1.44 -1.67 12.52
CA GLU A 221 0.47 -0.56 12.72
C GLU A 221 0.98 0.90 12.79
N ASP A 222 2.26 1.19 12.57
CA ASP A 222 2.79 2.55 12.42
C ASP A 222 2.62 3.05 10.98
N SER A 223 1.38 3.24 10.55
CA SER A 223 1.05 3.82 9.24
C SER A 223 1.66 5.21 9.08
N ALA A 224 1.90 5.63 7.84
CA ALA A 224 2.13 7.05 7.53
C ALA A 224 1.07 7.92 8.25
N PRO A 225 1.42 9.15 8.67
CA PRO A 225 0.45 10.06 9.26
C PRO A 225 -0.80 10.13 8.38
N PRO A 226 -2.03 10.19 8.94
CA PRO A 226 -3.26 10.13 8.14
C PRO A 226 -3.30 11.13 6.98
N HIS A 227 -2.74 12.32 7.17
CA HIS A 227 -2.63 13.34 6.12
C HIS A 227 -1.67 12.94 5.00
N LEU A 228 -0.53 12.31 5.32
CA LEU A 228 0.43 11.82 4.33
C LEU A 228 -0.20 10.69 3.50
N PHE A 229 -0.96 9.79 4.14
CA PHE A 229 -1.66 8.72 3.44
C PHE A 229 -2.69 9.23 2.43
N ARG A 230 -3.45 10.28 2.77
CA ARG A 230 -4.36 10.94 1.83
C ARG A 230 -3.59 11.47 0.61
N LYS A 231 -2.51 12.24 0.85
CA LYS A 231 -1.66 12.77 -0.24
C LYS A 231 -1.03 11.67 -1.10
N MET A 232 -0.64 10.54 -0.50
CA MET A 232 -0.11 9.39 -1.25
C MET A 232 -1.17 8.79 -2.17
N ASN A 233 -2.41 8.68 -1.67
CA ASN A 233 -3.54 8.19 -2.46
C ASN A 233 -3.87 9.16 -3.60
N ASP A 234 -3.93 10.45 -3.32
CA ASP A 234 -4.17 11.50 -4.32
C ASP A 234 -3.09 11.44 -5.42
N TRP A 235 -1.82 11.40 -5.04
CA TRP A 235 -0.70 11.23 -5.98
C TRP A 235 -0.81 9.94 -6.80
N SER A 236 -1.23 8.83 -6.19
CA SER A 236 -1.35 7.55 -6.90
C SER A 236 -2.45 7.55 -7.96
N ASN A 237 -3.48 8.39 -7.78
CA ASN A 237 -4.60 8.54 -8.71
C ASN A 237 -4.33 9.53 -9.84
N MET A 238 -3.31 10.40 -9.70
CA MET A 238 -2.94 11.35 -10.74
C MET A 238 -2.27 10.68 -11.95
N VAL A 239 -2.56 11.16 -13.15
CA VAL A 239 -1.81 10.81 -14.37
C VAL A 239 -0.47 11.57 -14.43
N ASN A 240 0.47 11.14 -15.28
CA ASN A 240 1.82 11.74 -15.30
C ASN A 240 1.82 13.24 -15.61
N ARG A 241 0.96 13.70 -16.54
CA ARG A 241 0.81 15.12 -16.87
C ARG A 241 0.38 15.95 -15.65
N GLU A 242 -0.60 15.47 -14.91
CA GLU A 242 -1.07 16.10 -13.65
C GLU A 242 0.03 16.11 -12.59
N LYS A 243 0.76 15.01 -12.43
CA LYS A 243 1.90 14.92 -11.50
C LYS A 243 2.96 15.97 -11.78
N LEU A 244 3.29 16.19 -13.05
CA LEU A 244 4.26 17.20 -13.45
C LEU A 244 3.76 18.62 -13.23
N ALA A 245 2.52 18.90 -13.61
CA ALA A 245 1.88 20.20 -13.33
C ALA A 245 1.85 20.47 -11.81
N PHE A 246 1.53 19.45 -11.01
CA PHE A 246 1.53 19.52 -9.55
C PHE A 246 2.92 19.82 -8.98
N LEU A 247 3.97 19.12 -9.43
CA LEU A 247 5.35 19.40 -8.99
C LEU A 247 5.81 20.81 -9.39
N LYS A 248 5.49 21.27 -10.60
CA LYS A 248 5.78 22.64 -11.05
C LYS A 248 5.08 23.67 -10.15
N LYS A 249 3.81 23.44 -9.80
CA LYS A 249 3.05 24.30 -8.88
C LYS A 249 3.71 24.37 -7.49
N LEU A 250 4.14 23.24 -6.94
CA LEU A 250 4.85 23.20 -5.66
C LEU A 250 6.20 23.93 -5.71
N GLN A 251 6.95 23.77 -6.81
CA GLN A 251 8.22 24.46 -7.00
C GLN A 251 8.04 25.99 -7.08
N LEU A 252 7.02 26.45 -7.82
CA LEU A 252 6.69 27.88 -7.89
C LEU A 252 6.24 28.44 -6.54
N ALA A 253 5.46 27.66 -5.76
CA ALA A 253 5.03 28.06 -4.42
C ALA A 253 6.22 28.22 -3.46
N SER A 254 7.26 27.36 -3.55
CA SER A 254 8.47 27.50 -2.73
C SER A 254 9.25 28.76 -3.07
N LYS A 255 9.44 29.05 -4.36
CA LYS A 255 10.23 30.21 -4.83
C LYS A 255 9.67 31.55 -4.39
N LYS A 256 8.37 31.64 -4.11
CA LYS A 256 7.72 32.88 -3.66
C LYS A 256 7.96 33.22 -2.18
N GLY A 257 8.83 32.50 -1.47
CA GLY A 257 9.08 32.72 -0.05
C GLY A 257 7.85 32.40 0.79
N GLY A 258 7.25 31.23 0.53
CA GLY A 258 6.00 30.82 1.15
C GLY A 258 6.07 30.74 2.68
N SER A 259 4.94 30.94 3.34
CA SER A 259 4.81 30.74 4.79
C SER A 259 5.18 29.31 5.20
N GLN A 260 5.52 29.12 6.48
CA GLN A 260 5.83 27.81 7.05
C GLN A 260 4.76 26.75 6.75
N SER A 261 3.47 27.12 6.76
CA SER A 261 2.38 26.19 6.44
C SER A 261 2.39 25.74 4.98
N VAL A 262 2.63 26.66 4.04
CA VAL A 262 2.70 26.37 2.60
C VAL A 262 3.87 25.45 2.31
N LEU A 263 5.04 25.74 2.88
CA LEU A 263 6.23 24.91 2.68
C LEU A 263 6.06 23.53 3.34
N ALA A 264 5.41 23.45 4.50
CA ALA A 264 5.13 22.19 5.18
C ALA A 264 4.21 21.31 4.33
N ASP A 265 3.17 21.91 3.75
CA ASP A 265 2.24 21.20 2.88
C ASP A 265 2.88 20.70 1.60
N ALA A 266 3.79 21.49 1.03
CA ALA A 266 4.62 21.10 -0.11
C ALA A 266 5.54 19.93 0.23
N ILE A 267 6.28 20.00 1.35
CA ILE A 267 7.14 18.90 1.83
C ILE A 267 6.31 17.63 2.03
N CYS A 268 5.14 17.72 2.67
CA CYS A 268 4.24 16.58 2.85
C CYS A 268 3.78 15.99 1.51
N ALA A 269 3.45 16.82 0.53
CA ALA A 269 3.01 16.37 -0.78
C ALA A 269 4.14 15.69 -1.57
N VAL A 270 5.35 16.26 -1.56
CA VAL A 270 6.51 15.68 -2.25
C VAL A 270 6.97 14.40 -1.56
N ALA A 271 6.97 14.34 -0.23
CA ALA A 271 7.26 13.12 0.52
C ALA A 271 6.23 12.00 0.24
N ALA A 272 4.96 12.35 0.04
CA ALA A 272 3.93 11.40 -0.37
C ALA A 272 4.11 10.89 -1.82
N ALA A 273 4.73 11.71 -2.69
CA ALA A 273 5.07 11.35 -4.07
C ALA A 273 6.35 10.50 -4.19
N LEU A 274 7.16 10.47 -3.13
CA LEU A 274 8.47 9.84 -3.08
C LEU A 274 8.33 8.30 -3.03
N SER A 275 8.94 7.63 -4.00
CA SER A 275 9.07 6.17 -3.98
C SER A 275 10.24 5.74 -3.09
N ALA A 276 10.14 4.55 -2.48
CA ALA A 276 11.26 3.98 -1.74
C ALA A 276 12.51 3.83 -2.64
N PRO A 277 13.73 3.93 -2.07
CA PRO A 277 14.96 3.68 -2.80
C PRO A 277 14.95 2.26 -3.41
N ARG A 278 15.55 2.11 -4.59
CA ARG A 278 15.67 0.83 -5.32
C ARG A 278 17.13 0.49 -5.52
N THR A 279 17.44 -0.79 -5.67
CA THR A 279 18.83 -1.24 -5.86
C THR A 279 19.31 -0.97 -7.28
N LEU A 280 20.59 -0.65 -7.47
CA LEU A 280 21.17 -0.44 -8.81
C LEU A 280 21.04 -1.71 -9.68
N LEU A 281 21.17 -2.89 -9.06
CA LEU A 281 21.06 -4.21 -9.71
C LEU A 281 19.68 -4.49 -10.31
N GLU A 282 18.61 -3.92 -9.74
CA GLU A 282 17.26 -4.05 -10.30
C GLU A 282 17.04 -3.16 -11.54
N CYS A 283 17.94 -2.21 -11.80
CA CYS A 283 17.85 -1.28 -12.93
C CYS A 283 18.58 -1.74 -14.19
N THR A 284 19.41 -2.80 -14.15
CA THR A 284 20.23 -3.23 -15.29
C THR A 284 19.53 -4.14 -16.30
N ASP A 285 18.32 -4.64 -16.01
CA ASP A 285 17.61 -5.61 -16.85
C ASP A 285 16.88 -5.01 -18.08
N GLY A 286 17.19 -3.78 -18.49
CA GLY A 286 16.75 -3.25 -19.79
C GLY A 286 16.94 -1.75 -19.97
N THR A 287 17.93 -1.37 -20.77
CA THR A 287 18.10 -0.06 -21.44
C THR A 287 17.78 1.18 -20.58
N TRP A 288 18.55 1.38 -19.52
CA TRP A 288 18.62 2.68 -18.83
C TRP A 288 20.06 3.19 -18.90
N GLU A 289 20.39 3.94 -19.94
CA GLU A 289 21.61 4.74 -19.93
C GLU A 289 21.45 5.85 -18.89
N CYS A 290 22.37 5.86 -17.92
CA CYS A 290 22.51 6.95 -16.97
C CYS A 290 23.06 8.16 -17.74
N ALA A 291 22.17 9.00 -18.25
CA ALA A 291 22.53 10.29 -18.79
C ALA A 291 22.89 11.23 -17.63
N ASP A 292 24.14 11.16 -17.19
CA ASP A 292 24.74 12.18 -16.33
C ASP A 292 25.25 13.34 -17.22
N GLY A 293 24.65 14.51 -17.03
CA GLY A 293 25.25 15.80 -17.38
C GLY A 293 25.05 16.30 -18.82
N ALA A 294 24.01 17.11 -19.04
CA ALA A 294 24.04 18.27 -19.96
C ALA A 294 22.78 19.13 -19.74
N ASP A 295 22.94 20.45 -19.83
CA ASP A 295 21.99 21.49 -19.45
C ASP A 295 20.54 21.29 -19.96
N SER A 296 19.60 21.46 -19.03
CA SER A 296 18.18 21.18 -19.19
C SER A 296 17.38 22.46 -19.47
N SER A 297 17.41 22.95 -20.71
CA SER A 297 16.48 23.99 -21.18
C SER A 297 15.57 23.56 -22.34
N ALA A 298 15.82 22.43 -22.99
CA ALA A 298 14.94 21.93 -24.06
C ALA A 298 14.97 20.41 -24.13
N ILE A 299 14.04 19.73 -23.45
CA ILE A 299 13.81 18.29 -23.63
C ILE A 299 12.31 18.08 -23.84
N ALA A 300 11.97 17.66 -25.06
CA ALA A 300 10.65 17.28 -25.50
C ALA A 300 10.04 16.13 -24.65
N GLU A 301 8.72 16.09 -24.65
CA GLU A 301 7.74 15.47 -23.72
C GLU A 301 7.79 13.93 -23.53
N SER A 302 8.93 13.28 -23.78
CA SER A 302 9.15 11.88 -23.43
C SER A 302 9.42 11.74 -21.93
N ASP A 303 8.33 11.77 -21.14
CA ASP A 303 8.32 11.75 -19.68
C ASP A 303 8.26 10.31 -19.13
N THR A 304 9.42 9.66 -19.06
CA THR A 304 9.56 8.36 -18.43
C THR A 304 9.49 8.46 -16.90
N ALA A 305 8.96 7.42 -16.25
CA ALA A 305 8.79 7.36 -14.78
C ALA A 305 10.08 7.67 -13.96
N PRO A 306 11.31 7.32 -14.40
CA PRO A 306 12.53 7.68 -13.68
C PRO A 306 12.80 9.19 -13.61
N LYS A 307 12.52 9.94 -14.68
CA LYS A 307 12.67 11.40 -14.70
C LYS A 307 11.75 12.06 -13.67
N LEU A 308 10.54 11.51 -13.50
CA LEU A 308 9.60 11.99 -12.50
C LEU A 308 10.12 11.80 -11.07
N GLN A 309 10.65 10.63 -10.72
CA GLN A 309 11.17 10.38 -9.37
C GLN A 309 12.43 11.19 -9.08
N HIS A 310 13.30 11.43 -10.06
CA HIS A 310 14.41 12.36 -9.90
C HIS A 310 13.92 13.79 -9.60
N ARG A 311 12.91 14.30 -10.33
CA ARG A 311 12.27 15.59 -10.02
C ARG A 311 11.67 15.64 -8.61
N VAL A 312 11.01 14.57 -8.17
CA VAL A 312 10.46 14.47 -6.81
C VAL A 312 11.58 14.55 -5.76
N ARG A 313 12.68 13.80 -5.94
CA ARG A 313 13.83 13.83 -5.02
C ARG A 313 14.51 15.19 -4.97
N SER A 314 14.80 15.77 -6.14
CA SER A 314 15.43 17.09 -6.25
C SER A 314 14.57 18.17 -5.61
N LEU A 315 13.25 18.16 -5.85
CA LEU A 315 12.33 19.10 -5.22
C LEU A 315 12.24 18.89 -3.71
N LEU A 316 12.20 17.65 -3.22
CA LEU A 316 12.20 17.38 -1.77
C LEU A 316 13.44 17.94 -1.11
N LEU A 317 14.62 17.68 -1.68
CA LEU A 317 15.89 18.18 -1.18
C LEU A 317 15.92 19.71 -1.15
N GLN A 318 15.43 20.37 -2.21
CA GLN A 318 15.31 21.83 -2.24
C GLN A 318 14.38 22.35 -1.14
N LEU A 319 13.18 21.79 -1.01
CA LEU A 319 12.21 22.22 0.00
C LEU A 319 12.74 22.03 1.44
N LEU A 320 13.49 20.96 1.71
CA LEU A 320 14.11 20.72 3.02
C LEU A 320 15.25 21.72 3.30
N ARG A 321 16.02 22.10 2.28
CA ARG A 321 17.05 23.14 2.40
C ARG A 321 16.43 24.52 2.62
N ASP A 322 15.38 24.85 1.87
CA ASP A 322 14.61 26.08 2.05
C ASP A 322 14.03 26.12 3.47
N TRP A 323 13.48 25.01 3.97
CA TRP A 323 12.97 24.90 5.33
C TRP A 323 14.04 25.22 6.38
N LYS A 324 15.23 24.63 6.23
CA LYS A 324 16.37 24.87 7.12
C LYS A 324 16.86 26.32 7.05
N ALA A 325 16.98 26.88 5.84
CA ALA A 325 17.46 28.24 5.62
C ALA A 325 16.52 29.31 6.23
N ASN A 326 15.21 29.06 6.21
CA ASN A 326 14.22 29.95 6.83
C ASN A 326 14.10 29.78 8.36
N GLY A 327 14.83 28.83 8.97
CA GLY A 327 14.78 28.60 10.41
C GLY A 327 13.41 28.12 10.91
N PHE A 328 12.62 27.46 10.07
CA PHE A 328 11.28 27.01 10.45
C PHE A 328 11.32 25.83 11.44
N ASP A 329 10.35 25.79 12.36
CA ASP A 329 10.26 24.75 13.39
C ASP A 329 10.03 23.36 12.79
N SER A 330 11.05 22.50 12.82
CA SER A 330 10.99 21.10 12.37
C SER A 330 9.84 20.29 12.99
N SER A 331 9.30 20.71 14.15
CA SER A 331 8.19 20.01 14.80
C SER A 331 6.94 19.94 13.91
N SER A 332 6.69 20.94 13.06
CA SER A 332 5.51 20.94 12.17
C SER A 332 5.60 19.92 11.04
N ILE A 333 6.81 19.51 10.65
CA ILE A 333 7.04 18.49 9.61
C ILE A 333 7.66 17.20 10.15
N HIS A 334 7.87 17.08 11.46
CA HIS A 334 8.59 15.97 12.11
C HIS A 334 8.08 14.60 11.67
N MET A 335 6.76 14.41 11.63
CA MET A 335 6.15 13.14 11.24
C MET A 335 6.43 12.77 9.78
N THR A 336 6.54 13.78 8.90
CA THR A 336 6.92 13.60 7.49
C THR A 336 8.40 13.27 7.36
N LEU A 337 9.27 13.94 8.10
CA LEU A 337 10.71 13.62 8.15
C LEU A 337 10.95 12.18 8.64
N MET A 338 10.27 11.77 9.70
CA MET A 338 10.33 10.40 10.23
C MET A 338 9.81 9.36 9.22
N HIS A 339 8.83 9.71 8.39
CA HIS A 339 8.37 8.83 7.32
C HIS A 339 9.46 8.61 6.27
N VAL A 340 10.10 9.67 5.79
CA VAL A 340 11.19 9.57 4.79
C VAL A 340 12.38 8.83 5.38
N GLN A 341 12.80 9.16 6.61
CA GLN A 341 13.87 8.44 7.32
C GLN A 341 13.59 6.94 7.40
N ARG A 342 12.34 6.56 7.71
CA ARG A 342 11.95 5.14 7.77
C ARG A 342 12.04 4.45 6.42
N GLN A 343 11.71 5.12 5.31
CA GLN A 343 11.88 4.55 3.97
C GLN A 343 13.35 4.24 3.70
N LEU A 344 14.24 5.19 4.03
CA LEU A 344 15.69 5.03 3.90
C LEU A 344 16.21 3.87 4.75
N SER A 345 15.91 3.85 6.05
CA SER A 345 16.36 2.77 6.94
C SER A 345 15.78 1.40 6.60
N THR A 346 14.61 1.36 5.97
CA THR A 346 14.02 0.09 5.49
C THR A 346 14.79 -0.45 4.30
N PHE A 347 15.19 0.43 3.37
CA PHE A 347 16.09 0.05 2.28
C PHE A 347 17.42 -0.44 2.83
N GLU A 348 18.03 0.31 3.76
CA GLU A 348 19.35 -0.04 4.29
C GLU A 348 19.36 -1.41 4.97
N ARG A 349 18.30 -1.71 5.72
CA ARG A 349 18.13 -3.02 6.38
C ARG A 349 17.98 -4.17 5.39
N LYS A 350 17.37 -3.93 4.23
CA LYS A 350 17.05 -4.97 3.24
C LYS A 350 18.19 -5.21 2.25
N VAL A 351 18.87 -4.14 1.85
CA VAL A 351 19.81 -4.14 0.73
C VAL A 351 21.25 -3.90 1.18
N GLY A 352 21.47 -3.09 2.22
CA GLY A 352 22.79 -2.66 2.65
C GLY A 352 22.96 -1.15 2.57
N ASP A 353 24.14 -0.66 2.18
CA ASP A 353 24.41 0.77 2.14
C ASP A 353 23.51 1.52 1.13
N LEU A 354 23.07 2.73 1.47
CA LEU A 354 22.42 3.68 0.56
C LEU A 354 23.29 4.03 -0.65
N GLY A 355 24.61 3.90 -0.54
CA GLY A 355 25.55 3.99 -1.67
C GLY A 355 25.24 3.01 -2.82
N LEU A 356 24.50 1.93 -2.55
CA LEU A 356 24.09 0.93 -3.55
C LEU A 356 22.71 1.23 -4.18
N ALA A 357 22.06 2.32 -3.77
CA ALA A 357 20.76 2.71 -4.30
C ALA A 357 20.89 3.34 -5.70
N ALA A 358 19.88 3.14 -6.54
CA ALA A 358 19.71 3.94 -7.75
C ALA A 358 19.50 5.41 -7.35
N ALA A 359 20.30 6.30 -7.95
CA ALA A 359 20.45 7.70 -7.54
C ALA A 359 20.93 7.87 -6.08
N ALA A 360 21.93 7.08 -5.67
CA ALA A 360 22.58 7.21 -4.37
C ALA A 360 22.95 8.66 -3.98
N PRO A 361 23.46 9.53 -4.88
CA PRO A 361 23.78 10.92 -4.51
C PRO A 361 22.57 11.70 -3.98
N ASP A 362 21.41 11.61 -4.67
CA ASP A 362 20.17 12.26 -4.23
C ASP A 362 19.74 11.78 -2.84
N TRP A 363 19.79 10.46 -2.63
CA TRP A 363 19.35 9.84 -1.38
C TRP A 363 20.26 10.17 -0.19
N LEU A 364 21.58 10.17 -0.41
CA LEU A 364 22.55 10.55 0.62
C LEU A 364 22.39 12.03 1.01
N ALA A 365 22.16 12.92 0.04
CA ALA A 365 21.89 14.33 0.31
C ALA A 365 20.58 14.55 1.08
N ILE A 366 19.53 13.80 0.74
CA ILE A 366 18.26 13.80 1.50
C ILE A 366 18.51 13.30 2.93
N ARG A 367 19.24 12.19 3.12
CA ARG A 367 19.56 11.64 4.45
C ARG A 367 20.30 12.66 5.32
N GLN A 368 21.35 13.29 4.79
CA GLN A 368 22.13 14.28 5.54
C GLN A 368 21.27 15.47 5.95
N THR A 369 20.41 15.97 5.05
CA THR A 369 19.50 17.08 5.37
C THR A 369 18.44 16.67 6.41
N LEU A 370 17.98 15.42 6.38
CA LEU A 370 17.05 14.87 7.37
C LEU A 370 17.70 14.76 8.75
N GLU A 371 18.94 14.27 8.83
CA GLU A 371 19.69 14.14 10.09
C GLU A 371 19.89 15.51 10.74
N ASP A 372 20.26 16.52 9.96
CA ASP A 372 20.36 17.91 10.45
C ASP A 372 19.04 18.45 11.00
N LEU A 373 17.92 18.20 10.31
CA LEU A 373 16.59 18.70 10.71
C LEU A 373 15.97 17.91 11.87
N LEU A 374 16.35 16.65 12.04
CA LEU A 374 15.87 15.76 13.10
C LEU A 374 16.76 15.79 14.34
N GLN A 375 17.97 16.33 14.25
CA GLN A 375 18.80 16.55 15.43
C GLN A 375 18.02 17.41 16.44
N PRO A 376 17.83 16.92 17.68
CA PRO A 376 17.20 17.73 18.70
C PRO A 376 18.00 19.02 18.83
N ALA A 377 17.31 20.17 18.87
CA ALA A 377 17.89 21.50 19.06
C ALA A 377 18.52 21.67 20.46
N SER A 378 19.04 20.59 21.06
CA SER A 378 19.42 20.49 22.46
C SER A 378 20.62 21.33 22.85
N ASP A 379 21.42 21.81 21.91
CA ASP A 379 22.72 22.45 22.23
C ASP A 379 22.86 23.91 21.76
N GLN A 380 21.83 24.54 21.21
CA GLN A 380 21.89 25.94 20.79
C GLN A 380 20.87 26.81 21.53
N GLY A 381 21.34 27.49 22.58
CA GLY A 381 20.67 28.69 23.12
C GLY A 381 19.67 28.45 24.24
N ALA A 382 20.12 28.69 25.46
CA ALA A 382 19.27 28.92 26.62
C ALA A 382 18.31 30.09 26.35
N GLY A 383 17.00 29.81 26.31
CA GLY A 383 15.94 30.81 26.16
C GLY A 383 14.60 30.16 26.52
N GLU A 384 14.11 30.48 27.70
CA GLU A 384 13.02 29.82 28.41
C GLU A 384 11.67 29.87 27.68
N SER A 385 11.14 28.70 27.29
CA SER A 385 9.71 28.33 27.43
C SER A 385 9.47 26.90 26.93
N LYS A 386 9.96 25.92 27.70
CA LYS A 386 9.80 24.50 27.40
C LYS A 386 8.45 23.99 27.94
N ARG A 387 7.44 23.85 27.08
CA ARG A 387 6.45 22.77 27.24
C ARG A 387 7.17 21.45 26.95
N LYS A 388 7.75 20.85 27.99
CA LYS A 388 8.46 19.57 27.95
C LYS A 388 7.53 18.47 27.38
N ARG A 389 7.64 18.18 26.08
CA ARG A 389 7.14 16.92 25.54
C ARG A 389 8.12 15.82 25.93
N THR A 390 7.61 14.87 26.71
CA THR A 390 8.40 13.78 27.28
C THR A 390 8.90 12.86 26.15
N PRO A 391 10.22 12.59 26.05
CA PRO A 391 10.77 11.70 25.03
C PRO A 391 10.16 10.30 25.16
N LEU A 392 9.82 9.70 24.01
CA LEU A 392 9.45 8.29 23.94
C LEU A 392 10.71 7.45 24.13
N LEU A 393 10.71 6.60 25.16
CA LEU A 393 11.86 5.74 25.46
C LEU A 393 12.13 4.76 24.30
N PRO A 394 13.42 4.44 24.01
CA PRO A 394 13.78 3.49 22.97
C PRO A 394 13.14 2.12 23.25
N TYR A 395 12.50 1.53 22.23
CA TYR A 395 11.85 0.21 22.27
C TYR A 395 12.72 -0.90 22.90
N TYR A 396 14.04 -0.81 22.76
CA TYR A 396 15.01 -1.76 23.31
C TYR A 396 15.03 -1.77 24.85
N SER A 397 14.88 -0.60 25.50
CA SER A 397 14.89 -0.47 26.97
C SER A 397 13.75 -1.25 27.63
N THR A 398 12.57 -1.27 27.02
CA THR A 398 11.39 -1.93 27.62
C THR A 398 11.48 -3.45 27.53
N LYS A 399 12.11 -3.98 26.47
CA LYS A 399 12.32 -5.43 26.29
C LYS A 399 13.29 -5.97 27.34
N GLU A 400 14.41 -5.29 27.56
CA GLU A 400 15.42 -5.69 28.54
C GLU A 400 14.89 -5.59 29.97
N ALA A 401 14.23 -4.48 30.31
CA ALA A 401 13.58 -4.31 31.61
C ALA A 401 12.55 -5.43 31.89
N THR A 402 11.73 -5.77 30.88
CA THR A 402 10.77 -6.87 30.99
C THR A 402 11.47 -8.21 31.22
N ALA A 403 12.59 -8.46 30.54
CA ALA A 403 13.34 -9.70 30.69
C ALA A 403 13.99 -9.82 32.09
N GLN A 404 14.55 -8.73 32.60
CA GLN A 404 15.12 -8.67 33.95
C GLN A 404 14.03 -8.86 35.00
N ALA A 405 12.87 -8.19 34.85
CA ALA A 405 11.73 -8.36 35.74
C ALA A 405 11.24 -9.82 35.78
N LEU A 406 11.11 -10.48 34.62
CA LEU A 406 10.75 -11.90 34.59
C LEU A 406 11.82 -12.80 35.20
N THR A 407 13.11 -12.47 35.05
CA THR A 407 14.21 -13.21 35.68
C THR A 407 14.09 -13.14 37.21
N ALA A 408 13.85 -11.95 37.74
CA ALA A 408 13.66 -11.73 39.18
C ALA A 408 12.40 -12.43 39.73
N LEU A 409 11.38 -12.62 38.89
CA LEU A 409 10.17 -13.38 39.21
C LEU A 409 10.33 -14.91 39.06
N GLY A 410 11.55 -15.43 38.91
CA GLY A 410 11.79 -16.87 38.76
C GLY A 410 11.59 -17.40 37.33
N GLY A 411 11.69 -16.53 36.33
CA GLY A 411 11.61 -16.85 34.90
C GLY A 411 10.20 -16.81 34.31
N ALA A 412 9.15 -16.67 35.13
CA ALA A 412 7.77 -16.54 34.69
C ALA A 412 6.93 -15.67 35.64
N GLY A 413 5.96 -14.93 35.11
CA GLY A 413 5.04 -14.10 35.89
C GLY A 413 3.86 -13.58 35.08
N THR A 414 2.82 -13.11 35.76
CA THR A 414 1.67 -12.47 35.12
C THR A 414 2.00 -11.04 34.69
N LEU A 415 1.17 -10.45 33.81
CA LEU A 415 1.33 -9.05 33.40
C LEU A 415 1.34 -8.10 34.61
N GLN A 416 0.51 -8.39 35.61
CA GLN A 416 0.42 -7.56 36.79
C GLN A 416 1.67 -7.69 37.66
N GLN A 417 2.21 -8.90 37.84
CA GLN A 417 3.46 -9.12 38.58
C GLN A 417 4.64 -8.39 37.92
N VAL A 418 4.77 -8.45 36.60
CA VAL A 418 5.82 -7.73 35.86
C VAL A 418 5.66 -6.21 36.01
N ARG A 419 4.43 -5.69 35.93
CA ARG A 419 4.16 -4.26 36.14
C ARG A 419 4.51 -3.80 37.55
N VAL A 420 4.14 -4.56 38.57
CA VAL A 420 4.47 -4.26 39.96
C VAL A 420 5.98 -4.28 40.17
N HIS A 421 6.68 -5.26 39.60
CA HIS A 421 8.14 -5.35 39.70
C HIS A 421 8.82 -4.13 39.05
N LEU A 422 8.44 -3.77 37.80
CA LEU A 422 8.97 -2.60 37.10
C LEU A 422 8.61 -1.27 37.78
N ARG A 423 7.47 -1.20 38.46
CA ARG A 423 7.09 -0.03 39.27
C ARG A 423 8.01 0.14 40.48
N ASN A 424 8.40 -0.98 41.10
CA ASN A 424 9.30 -0.98 42.26
C ASN A 424 10.78 -0.80 41.86
N HIS A 425 11.13 -1.00 40.59
CA HIS A 425 12.50 -0.94 40.05
C HIS A 425 12.54 -0.04 38.80
N PRO A 426 12.28 1.28 38.95
CA PRO A 426 12.23 2.21 37.82
C PRO A 426 13.58 2.41 37.14
N ASP A 427 14.68 2.07 37.81
CA ASP A 427 16.06 2.06 37.30
C ASP A 427 16.23 1.11 36.11
N LEU A 428 15.46 0.02 36.04
CA LEU A 428 15.46 -0.89 34.88
C LEU A 428 14.93 -0.22 33.60
N LEU A 429 14.16 0.85 33.72
CA LEU A 429 13.59 1.61 32.62
C LEU A 429 14.37 2.91 32.42
N ALA A 430 15.65 2.79 32.06
CA ALA A 430 16.62 3.85 31.76
C ALA A 430 16.05 5.26 31.55
N GLY A 431 15.88 6.02 32.64
CA GLY A 431 15.48 7.43 32.60
C GLY A 431 13.97 7.72 32.50
N ALA A 432 13.09 6.74 32.74
CA ALA A 432 11.66 6.98 32.84
C ALA A 432 11.34 7.84 34.09
N ASN A 433 10.80 9.03 33.90
CA ASN A 433 10.17 9.77 35.00
C ASN A 433 8.85 9.08 35.43
N ALA A 434 8.38 9.36 36.65
CA ALA A 434 7.20 8.71 37.22
C ALA A 434 5.94 8.79 36.33
N SER A 435 5.76 9.90 35.61
CA SER A 435 4.64 10.09 34.69
C SER A 435 4.77 9.28 33.39
N ASN A 436 5.98 9.07 32.86
CA ASN A 436 6.19 8.17 31.74
C ASN A 436 6.05 6.70 32.13
N LEU A 437 6.47 6.35 33.35
CA LEU A 437 6.44 4.97 33.86
C LEU A 437 5.03 4.38 33.77
N GLU A 438 4.03 5.06 34.33
CA GLU A 438 2.64 4.57 34.30
C GLU A 438 2.09 4.44 32.87
N ARG A 439 2.45 5.38 31.98
CA ARG A 439 2.06 5.30 30.56
C ARG A 439 2.69 4.09 29.87
N ILE A 440 3.96 3.80 30.16
CA ILE A 440 4.69 2.64 29.61
C ILE A 440 4.07 1.34 30.13
N LEU A 441 3.84 1.25 31.45
CA LEU A 441 3.24 0.07 32.08
C LEU A 441 1.84 -0.20 31.53
N THR A 442 1.02 0.85 31.37
CA THR A 442 -0.35 0.74 30.82
C THR A 442 -0.34 0.19 29.40
N ASN A 443 0.59 0.67 28.56
CA ASN A 443 0.69 0.28 27.15
C ASN A 443 1.56 -0.97 26.89
N MET A 444 2.21 -1.52 27.92
CA MET A 444 3.08 -2.67 27.80
C MET A 444 2.30 -3.92 27.36
N ARG A 445 2.67 -4.48 26.21
CA ARG A 445 2.13 -5.74 25.68
C ARG A 445 3.18 -6.84 25.79
N LEU A 446 3.18 -7.62 26.89
CA LEU A 446 4.17 -8.67 27.15
C LEU A 446 4.27 -9.73 26.05
N ILE A 447 3.19 -9.99 25.31
CA ILE A 447 3.19 -10.90 24.15
C ILE A 447 4.26 -10.53 23.10
N ARG A 448 4.70 -9.28 23.05
CA ARG A 448 5.76 -8.82 22.13
C ARG A 448 7.16 -9.27 22.55
N TYR A 449 7.38 -9.56 23.82
CA TYR A 449 8.72 -9.80 24.40
C TYR A 449 8.86 -11.20 25.01
N CYS A 450 7.74 -11.84 25.34
CA CYS A 450 7.67 -13.02 26.19
C CYS A 450 6.76 -14.09 25.57
N GLU A 451 6.97 -15.34 25.96
CA GLU A 451 6.12 -16.46 25.55
C GLU A 451 5.04 -16.72 26.61
N ARG A 452 3.79 -16.90 26.18
CA ARG A 452 2.71 -17.31 27.07
C ARG A 452 2.92 -18.78 27.48
N ARG A 453 3.09 -19.02 28.78
CA ARG A 453 3.36 -20.35 29.38
C ARG A 453 2.11 -21.05 29.88
N GLY A 454 1.03 -20.32 30.14
CA GLY A 454 -0.21 -20.91 30.65
C GLY A 454 -1.12 -19.87 31.26
N LYS A 455 -1.93 -20.32 32.23
CA LYS A 455 -2.74 -19.48 33.11
C LYS A 455 -2.50 -19.86 34.57
N ASN A 456 -2.57 -18.90 35.49
CA ASN A 456 -2.56 -19.18 36.93
C ASN A 456 -3.94 -19.67 37.41
N GLU A 457 -4.06 -19.98 38.71
CA GLU A 457 -5.32 -20.43 39.33
C GLU A 457 -6.46 -19.40 39.18
N ALA A 458 -6.12 -18.11 39.13
CA ALA A 458 -7.06 -17.02 38.87
C ALA A 458 -7.43 -16.85 37.37
N GLY A 459 -6.88 -17.68 36.48
CA GLY A 459 -7.15 -17.65 35.04
C GLY A 459 -6.39 -16.58 34.25
N GLU A 460 -5.44 -15.87 34.87
CA GLU A 460 -4.58 -14.87 34.28
C GLU A 460 -3.44 -15.50 33.49
N ASP A 461 -3.06 -14.90 32.36
CA ASP A 461 -1.98 -15.41 31.52
C ASP A 461 -0.61 -15.27 32.20
N ILE A 462 0.12 -16.39 32.25
CA ILE A 462 1.52 -16.42 32.71
C ILE A 462 2.43 -16.24 31.51
N PHE A 463 3.33 -15.27 31.58
CA PHE A 463 4.36 -15.01 30.59
C PHE A 463 5.71 -15.46 31.15
N GLY A 464 6.50 -16.15 30.33
CA GLY A 464 7.88 -16.49 30.66
C GLY A 464 8.84 -15.85 29.69
N LEU A 465 10.11 -15.79 30.09
CA LEU A 465 11.17 -15.55 29.12
C LEU A 465 11.03 -16.57 27.98
N PRO A 466 11.27 -16.15 26.72
CA PRO A 466 11.38 -17.10 25.64
C PRO A 466 12.40 -18.15 26.09
N ALA A 467 12.02 -19.43 26.02
CA ALA A 467 12.98 -20.49 26.31
C ALA A 467 14.26 -20.23 25.52
N ALA A 468 15.43 -20.59 26.08
CA ALA A 468 16.73 -20.46 25.42
C ALA A 468 16.59 -20.69 23.90
N PRO A 469 17.22 -19.84 23.07
CA PRO A 469 16.95 -19.73 21.65
C PRO A 469 16.73 -21.11 21.05
N ARG A 470 15.51 -21.34 20.55
CA ARG A 470 15.12 -22.67 20.07
C ARG A 470 16.12 -23.10 19.01
N PRO A 471 16.66 -24.34 19.07
CA PRO A 471 17.53 -24.84 18.03
C PRO A 471 16.87 -24.65 16.66
N ARG A 472 17.68 -24.28 15.66
CA ARG A 472 17.19 -24.05 14.29
C ARG A 472 16.40 -25.28 13.84
N GLY A 473 15.22 -25.04 13.28
CA GLY A 473 14.35 -26.13 12.80
C GLY A 473 13.47 -26.78 13.87
N VAL A 474 13.48 -26.34 15.13
CA VAL A 474 12.59 -26.87 16.18
C VAL A 474 11.39 -25.95 16.43
N GLN A 475 10.18 -26.51 16.41
CA GLN A 475 8.93 -25.80 16.70
C GLN A 475 8.27 -26.34 17.98
N SER A 476 7.73 -25.45 18.81
CA SER A 476 6.86 -25.87 19.92
C SER A 476 5.45 -26.22 19.39
N ARG A 477 4.91 -27.33 19.87
CA ARG A 477 3.55 -27.80 19.62
C ARG A 477 2.88 -28.16 20.95
N GLN A 478 1.56 -28.28 20.93
CA GLN A 478 0.84 -28.83 22.08
C GLN A 478 1.37 -30.24 22.37
N GLY A 479 1.89 -30.45 23.58
CA GLY A 479 2.48 -31.73 24.00
C GLY A 479 3.98 -31.91 23.73
N GLY A 480 4.70 -30.91 23.21
CA GLY A 480 6.17 -30.98 23.12
C GLY A 480 6.80 -30.13 22.02
N PHE A 481 7.91 -30.64 21.48
CA PHE A 481 8.73 -30.01 20.45
C PHE A 481 8.80 -30.90 19.22
N VAL A 482 8.80 -30.31 18.04
CA VAL A 482 8.81 -31.05 16.76
C VAL A 482 9.88 -30.44 15.87
N ALA A 483 10.70 -31.30 15.26
CA ALA A 483 11.56 -30.91 14.14
C ALA A 483 10.72 -30.52 12.93
N ALA A 484 11.01 -29.40 12.28
CA ALA A 484 10.30 -28.93 11.10
C ALA A 484 11.30 -28.51 10.01
N MET A 485 11.29 -29.24 8.89
CA MET A 485 12.12 -28.95 7.72
C MET A 485 11.22 -28.58 6.54
N GLN A 486 11.46 -27.43 5.92
CA GLN A 486 10.76 -27.00 4.72
C GLN A 486 11.56 -27.32 3.46
N THR A 487 10.88 -27.83 2.45
CA THR A 487 11.36 -27.92 1.07
C THR A 487 10.40 -27.16 0.15
N PRO A 488 10.74 -26.93 -1.13
CA PRO A 488 9.82 -26.29 -2.09
C PRO A 488 8.50 -27.05 -2.27
N GLU A 489 8.47 -28.35 -1.95
CA GLU A 489 7.37 -29.27 -2.26
C GLU A 489 6.51 -29.57 -1.02
N ALA A 490 7.13 -29.66 0.16
CA ALA A 490 6.49 -30.11 1.38
C ALA A 490 7.10 -29.49 2.64
N THR A 491 6.42 -29.67 3.78
CA THR A 491 7.00 -29.42 5.10
C THR A 491 7.02 -30.73 5.86
N PHE A 492 8.19 -31.17 6.27
CA PHE A 492 8.38 -32.42 6.99
C PHE A 492 8.47 -32.12 8.48
N PHE A 493 7.69 -32.86 9.27
CA PHE A 493 7.66 -32.76 10.71
C PHE A 493 8.15 -34.07 11.32
N GLY A 494 9.14 -34.00 12.21
CA GLY A 494 9.55 -35.14 13.02
C GLY A 494 8.51 -35.49 14.11
N PRO A 495 8.77 -36.54 14.90
CA PRO A 495 7.92 -36.91 16.03
C PRO A 495 7.85 -35.80 17.09
N VAL A 496 6.80 -35.80 17.91
CA VAL A 496 6.71 -34.90 19.07
C VAL A 496 7.65 -35.41 20.16
N ARG A 497 8.58 -34.57 20.60
CA ARG A 497 9.57 -34.86 21.65
C ARG A 497 9.30 -34.04 22.90
N PRO A 498 9.63 -34.57 24.10
CA PRO A 498 9.41 -33.85 25.36
C PRO A 498 10.37 -32.66 25.53
N CYS A 499 11.55 -32.68 24.89
CA CYS A 499 12.55 -31.63 25.00
C CYS A 499 13.06 -31.17 23.61
N PRO A 500 13.53 -29.91 23.51
CA PRO A 500 14.01 -29.35 22.24
C PRO A 500 15.28 -30.02 21.73
N GLN A 501 16.13 -30.57 22.60
CA GLN A 501 17.37 -31.27 22.19
C GLN A 501 17.06 -32.54 21.39
N SER A 502 16.07 -33.33 21.83
CA SER A 502 15.62 -34.51 21.08
C SER A 502 15.00 -34.14 19.75
N ALA A 503 14.20 -33.06 19.70
CA ALA A 503 13.67 -32.55 18.44
C ALA A 503 14.79 -31.99 17.52
N SER A 504 15.89 -31.47 18.08
CA SER A 504 17.04 -31.03 17.29
C SER A 504 17.72 -32.19 16.58
N ARG A 505 17.89 -33.33 17.26
CA ARG A 505 18.42 -34.57 16.63
C ARG A 505 17.51 -35.07 15.51
N ASP A 506 16.20 -34.98 15.70
CA ASP A 506 15.24 -35.31 14.64
C ASP A 506 15.36 -34.34 13.44
N TYR A 507 15.68 -33.07 13.68
CA TYR A 507 15.92 -32.09 12.61
C TYR A 507 17.19 -32.38 11.82
N GLU A 508 18.29 -32.76 12.50
CA GLU A 508 19.52 -33.22 11.85
C GLU A 508 19.28 -34.47 11.00
N LYS A 509 18.48 -35.42 11.51
CA LYS A 509 18.06 -36.60 10.73
C LYS A 509 17.28 -36.20 9.49
N LEU A 510 16.33 -35.26 9.58
CA LEU A 510 15.60 -34.75 8.40
C LEU A 510 16.52 -34.09 7.38
N LEU A 511 17.50 -33.31 7.83
CA LEU A 511 18.49 -32.67 6.95
C LEU A 511 19.35 -33.72 6.23
N HIS A 512 19.83 -34.72 6.95
CA HIS A 512 20.61 -35.81 6.38
C HIS A 512 19.82 -36.61 5.34
N MET A 513 18.55 -36.96 5.65
CA MET A 513 17.67 -37.63 4.70
C MET A 513 17.42 -36.79 3.45
N ARG A 514 17.27 -35.46 3.58
CA ARG A 514 17.12 -34.55 2.44
C ARG A 514 18.34 -34.55 1.52
N GLU A 515 19.54 -34.71 2.07
CA GLU A 515 20.79 -34.69 1.31
C GLU A 515 20.98 -35.98 0.49
N ILE A 516 20.57 -37.13 1.03
CA ILE A 516 20.82 -38.44 0.40
C ILE A 516 19.61 -39.02 -0.36
N MET A 517 18.39 -38.54 -0.09
CA MET A 517 17.16 -39.11 -0.66
C MET A 517 16.54 -38.20 -1.72
N THR A 518 15.91 -38.81 -2.73
CA THR A 518 15.01 -38.08 -3.63
C THR A 518 13.78 -37.56 -2.87
N PRO A 519 13.11 -36.49 -3.32
CA PRO A 519 11.96 -35.94 -2.59
C PRO A 519 10.82 -36.95 -2.37
N LYS A 520 10.63 -37.89 -3.30
CA LYS A 520 9.64 -38.97 -3.16
C LYS A 520 10.05 -39.96 -2.06
N ALA A 521 11.30 -40.42 -2.09
CA ALA A 521 11.83 -41.32 -1.06
C ALA A 521 11.81 -40.68 0.33
N LEU A 522 12.11 -39.37 0.42
CA LEU A 522 12.01 -38.61 1.66
C LEU A 522 10.57 -38.59 2.22
N VAL A 523 9.56 -38.43 1.35
CA VAL A 523 8.15 -38.49 1.77
C VAL A 523 7.79 -39.87 2.29
N ASP A 524 8.15 -40.92 1.54
CA ASP A 524 7.85 -42.30 1.92
C ASP A 524 8.51 -42.65 3.25
N GLU A 525 9.76 -42.21 3.49
CA GLU A 525 10.41 -42.52 4.75
C GLU A 525 9.92 -41.67 5.94
N VAL A 526 9.58 -40.40 5.72
CA VAL A 526 8.94 -39.63 6.80
C VAL A 526 7.57 -40.21 7.17
N TYR A 527 6.86 -40.89 6.26
CA TYR A 527 5.65 -41.63 6.62
C TYR A 527 5.94 -42.93 7.39
N ALA A 528 7.07 -43.59 7.12
CA ALA A 528 7.50 -44.77 7.86
C ALA A 528 8.05 -44.42 9.26
N TRP A 529 8.49 -43.17 9.46
CA TRP A 529 9.00 -42.70 10.75
C TRP A 529 7.86 -42.45 11.74
N ASP A 530 7.71 -43.34 12.72
CA ASP A 530 6.62 -43.30 13.71
C ASP A 530 6.50 -41.93 14.40
N GLY A 531 5.27 -41.40 14.39
CA GLY A 531 4.93 -40.06 14.92
C GLY A 531 5.30 -38.87 14.02
N ALA A 532 6.06 -39.06 12.95
CA ALA A 532 6.40 -38.00 11.99
C ALA A 532 5.24 -37.72 11.02
N LYS A 533 5.23 -36.54 10.40
CA LYS A 533 4.13 -36.08 9.53
C LYS A 533 4.65 -35.27 8.34
N VAL A 534 4.04 -35.48 7.18
CA VAL A 534 4.26 -34.62 6.00
C VAL A 534 3.13 -33.60 5.88
N GLY A 535 3.45 -32.35 6.18
CA GLY A 535 2.58 -31.22 5.93
C GLY A 535 2.56 -30.82 4.46
N LYS A 536 1.41 -30.32 3.99
CA LYS A 536 1.32 -29.69 2.67
C LYS A 536 2.30 -28.53 2.64
N GLY A 537 3.26 -28.59 1.72
CA GLY A 537 4.19 -27.50 1.49
C GLY A 537 3.43 -26.21 1.32
N TYR A 538 4.01 -25.14 1.85
CA TYR A 538 3.51 -23.80 1.59
C TYR A 538 3.42 -23.69 0.07
N LYS A 539 2.20 -23.57 -0.49
CA LYS A 539 2.00 -23.22 -1.90
C LYS A 539 2.39 -21.76 -2.12
N GLY A 540 3.59 -21.38 -1.68
CA GLY A 540 4.32 -20.27 -2.25
C GLY A 540 4.50 -20.63 -3.71
N ARG A 541 3.92 -19.82 -4.59
CA ARG A 541 4.18 -19.90 -6.02
C ARG A 541 5.70 -19.91 -6.19
N LEU A 542 6.27 -21.05 -6.55
CA LEU A 542 7.51 -21.08 -7.31
C LEU A 542 7.23 -20.20 -8.54
N ARG A 543 7.72 -18.96 -8.48
CA ARG A 543 7.90 -18.14 -9.67
C ARG A 543 8.96 -18.89 -10.48
N ARG A 544 8.54 -19.43 -11.61
CA ARG A 544 9.46 -19.60 -12.73
C ARG A 544 9.66 -18.25 -13.36
#